data_AF-A0A935M0F8-F1
#
_entry.id   AF-A0A935M0F8-F1
#
_cell.length_a   1.000
_cell.length_b   1.000
_cell.length_c   1.000
_cell.angle_alpha   90.00
_cell.angle_beta   90.00
_cell.angle_gamma   90.00
#
_symmetry.space_group_name_H-M   'P 1'
#
loop_
_entity.id
_entity.type
_entity.pdbx_description
1 polymer ?
#
loop_
_entity_poly.entity_id
_entity_poly.type
_entity_poly.pdbx_seq_one_letter_code
_entity_poly.pdbx_strand_id
1 'polypeptide(L)'
;MEHESKNIMYEHSAAKVRLLKEYISAYLGILANAEWIKAVFLYDLFSGPGIYKNGGEGSPIIFLNEIIKAHEYVAKPRNKQTKFQCLFNDSDQQKVATLQNHVSELKLDISNYGQIIYRTEDYKTILTEIINEINQFKNDRGFVFIDPYGYSEVSLIDIDALTISGKTEVLLFMPTHHMYRFKDNGTPVCLIKFMEDLEVSDKIKGADGLEFIEIVMNGFQAKLGSHVFVDSFVIRRELNQFYCLFFFTSNTLGYIKMLEAKWKIDKEDGRGWHGVQTNNLFSQSNEIANTDKLQRLIISYLQGGPKTSGELFKFIIHNRFLPKHGTEVLKSLKERLDVIDVSGNKAPNSAFYLGYSNFKKIRIR
;
A
#
# COMPACT_ATOMS: atom_id res chain seq x y z
N MET A 1 17.97 12.02 18.28
CA MET A 1 17.18 10.81 18.60
C MET A 1 16.66 10.08 17.36
N GLU A 2 16.37 10.73 16.23
CA GLU A 2 16.11 10.04 14.93
C GLU A 2 17.32 9.24 14.39
N HIS A 3 18.52 9.46 14.96
CA HIS A 3 19.71 8.65 14.68
C HIS A 3 19.73 7.28 15.39
N GLU A 4 18.88 7.04 16.40
CA GLU A 4 18.86 5.76 17.14
C GLU A 4 17.86 4.75 16.57
N SER A 5 16.79 5.20 15.90
CA SER A 5 15.92 4.33 15.07
C SER A 5 16.63 3.75 13.85
N LYS A 6 17.84 4.22 13.56
CA LYS A 6 18.72 3.71 12.49
C LYS A 6 19.32 2.35 12.81
N ASN A 7 19.22 1.92 14.07
CA ASN A 7 19.87 0.71 14.55
C ASN A 7 18.90 -0.25 15.24
N ILE A 8 17.78 0.22 15.80
CA ILE A 8 16.84 -0.63 16.53
C ILE A 8 15.49 -0.55 15.84
N MET A 9 14.91 -1.71 15.51
CA MET A 9 13.56 -1.78 14.99
C MET A 9 12.57 -1.52 16.13
N TYR A 10 11.99 -0.32 16.15
CA TYR A 10 10.91 0.04 17.05
C TYR A 10 9.56 -0.49 16.54
N GLU A 11 8.54 -0.58 17.40
CA GLU A 11 7.21 -1.11 17.05
C GLU A 11 6.57 -0.41 15.83
N HIS A 12 6.79 0.90 15.68
CA HIS A 12 6.29 1.66 14.52
C HIS A 12 6.99 1.24 13.20
N SER A 13 8.29 0.97 13.25
CA SER A 13 9.02 0.38 12.12
C SER A 13 8.54 -1.04 11.84
N ALA A 14 8.19 -1.80 12.87
CA ALA A 14 7.59 -3.13 12.73
C ALA A 14 6.20 -3.09 12.07
N ALA A 15 5.35 -2.10 12.38
CA ALA A 15 4.06 -1.94 11.71
C ALA A 15 4.21 -1.66 10.20
N LYS A 16 5.18 -0.82 9.83
CA LYS A 16 5.52 -0.54 8.42
C LYS A 16 5.96 -1.81 7.68
N VAL A 17 6.95 -2.51 8.24
CA VAL A 17 7.49 -3.76 7.71
C VAL A 17 6.40 -4.83 7.63
N ARG A 18 5.49 -4.89 8.61
CA ARG A 18 4.36 -5.82 8.61
C ARG A 18 3.40 -5.54 7.45
N LEU A 19 3.03 -4.28 7.20
CA LEU A 19 2.18 -3.94 6.06
C LEU A 19 2.86 -4.32 4.74
N LEU A 20 4.14 -3.97 4.60
CA LEU A 20 4.93 -4.32 3.43
C LEU A 20 4.93 -5.83 3.19
N LYS A 21 5.22 -6.62 4.24
CA LYS A 21 5.20 -8.09 4.17
C LYS A 21 3.85 -8.65 3.76
N GLU A 22 2.77 -8.22 4.41
CA GLU A 22 1.41 -8.68 4.08
C GLU A 22 1.04 -8.40 2.61
N TYR A 23 1.44 -7.22 2.12
CA TYR A 23 1.20 -6.83 0.75
C TYR A 23 2.04 -7.62 -0.25
N ILE A 24 3.36 -7.67 -0.05
CA ILE A 24 4.31 -8.35 -0.94
C ILE A 24 4.02 -9.84 -1.04
N SER A 25 3.63 -10.47 0.08
CA SER A 25 3.23 -11.88 0.08
C SER A 25 2.06 -12.14 -0.88
N ALA A 26 1.03 -11.28 -0.84
CA ALA A 26 -0.11 -11.37 -1.76
C ALA A 26 0.29 -11.04 -3.21
N TYR A 27 1.09 -9.98 -3.41
CA TYR A 27 1.55 -9.51 -4.70
C TYR A 27 2.37 -10.58 -5.44
N LEU A 28 3.40 -11.12 -4.79
CA LEU A 28 4.25 -12.17 -5.35
C LEU A 28 3.49 -13.48 -5.53
N GLY A 29 2.64 -13.86 -4.58
CA GLY A 29 1.80 -15.06 -4.71
C GLY A 29 0.89 -15.01 -5.95
N ILE A 30 0.37 -13.82 -6.31
CA ILE A 30 -0.43 -13.64 -7.53
C ILE A 30 0.47 -13.66 -8.77
N LEU A 31 1.54 -12.87 -8.80
CA LEU A 31 2.33 -12.67 -10.01
C LEU A 31 3.20 -13.89 -10.36
N ALA A 32 3.74 -14.61 -9.37
CA ALA A 32 4.44 -15.88 -9.57
C ALA A 32 3.54 -16.93 -10.25
N ASN A 33 2.23 -16.84 -10.03
CA ASN A 33 1.23 -17.73 -10.60
C ASN A 33 0.61 -17.22 -11.91
N ALA A 34 0.99 -16.04 -12.42
CA ALA A 34 0.45 -15.46 -13.65
C ALA A 34 1.28 -15.83 -14.89
N GLU A 35 0.72 -16.62 -15.80
CA GLU A 35 1.45 -17.18 -16.97
C GLU A 35 1.99 -16.14 -17.96
N TRP A 36 1.30 -15.01 -18.07
CA TRP A 36 1.66 -13.95 -18.99
C TRP A 36 2.80 -13.08 -18.46
N ILE A 37 3.03 -13.06 -17.14
CA ILE A 37 4.10 -12.30 -16.50
C ILE A 37 5.46 -12.93 -16.82
N LYS A 38 6.42 -12.11 -17.26
CA LYS A 38 7.79 -12.57 -17.54
C LYS A 38 8.69 -12.31 -16.34
N ALA A 39 8.77 -11.07 -15.89
CA ALA A 39 9.55 -10.71 -14.72
C ALA A 39 8.79 -9.81 -13.74
N VAL A 40 9.19 -9.86 -12.48
CA VAL A 40 8.73 -8.99 -11.41
C VAL A 40 9.94 -8.31 -10.79
N PHE A 41 9.91 -6.99 -10.76
CA PHE A 41 10.97 -6.14 -10.25
C PHE A 41 10.54 -5.56 -8.91
N LEU A 42 11.38 -5.71 -7.89
CA LEU A 42 11.20 -5.15 -6.56
C LEU A 42 12.32 -4.14 -6.33
N TYR A 43 11.96 -2.86 -6.23
CA TYR A 43 12.89 -1.78 -6.00
C TYR A 43 12.77 -1.28 -4.58
N ASP A 44 13.87 -1.31 -3.83
CA ASP A 44 13.99 -0.67 -2.54
C ASP A 44 14.99 0.48 -2.66
N LEU A 45 14.47 1.70 -2.69
CA LEU A 45 15.30 2.88 -3.00
C LEU A 45 16.09 3.37 -1.77
N PHE A 46 15.73 2.89 -0.58
CA PHE A 46 16.32 3.21 0.71
C PHE A 46 16.46 1.95 1.57
N SER A 47 17.18 0.96 1.04
CA SER A 47 17.24 -0.41 1.55
C SER A 47 17.83 -0.57 2.95
N GLY A 48 18.66 0.37 3.40
CA GLY A 48 19.34 0.28 4.68
C GLY A 48 20.21 -0.99 4.81
N PRO A 49 20.55 -1.41 6.05
CA PRO A 49 21.43 -2.55 6.28
C PRO A 49 20.73 -3.92 6.19
N GLY A 50 19.45 -3.97 5.81
CA GLY A 50 18.64 -5.20 5.76
C GLY A 50 18.19 -5.73 7.13
N ILE A 51 19.09 -5.83 8.10
CA ILE A 51 18.78 -6.28 9.47
C ILE A 51 19.08 -5.14 10.45
N TYR A 52 18.13 -4.84 11.33
CA TYR A 52 18.33 -3.91 12.44
C TYR A 52 19.17 -4.58 13.54
N LYS A 53 19.93 -3.80 14.33
CA LYS A 53 20.79 -4.31 15.41
C LYS A 53 20.07 -5.17 16.46
N ASN A 54 18.77 -5.00 16.63
CA ASN A 54 17.94 -5.85 17.51
C ASN A 54 17.40 -7.12 16.83
N GLY A 55 17.88 -7.44 15.62
CA GLY A 55 17.47 -8.62 14.84
C GLY A 55 16.20 -8.42 14.02
N GLY A 56 15.61 -7.23 14.02
CA GLY A 56 14.45 -6.93 13.17
C GLY A 56 14.79 -7.03 11.68
N GLU A 57 13.87 -7.54 10.87
CA GLU A 57 14.05 -7.63 9.41
C GLU A 57 13.52 -6.37 8.72
N GLY A 58 14.34 -5.79 7.84
CA GLY A 58 13.99 -4.68 6.96
C GLY A 58 13.42 -5.14 5.62
N SER A 59 13.08 -4.18 4.75
CA SER A 59 12.45 -4.41 3.45
C SER A 59 13.23 -5.34 2.51
N PRO A 60 14.58 -5.30 2.41
CA PRO A 60 15.29 -6.24 1.54
C PRO A 60 15.09 -7.69 1.96
N ILE A 61 15.14 -7.96 3.27
CA ILE A 61 15.00 -9.30 3.82
C ILE A 61 13.58 -9.82 3.64
N ILE A 62 12.56 -8.95 3.81
CA ILE A 62 11.18 -9.30 3.48
C ILE A 62 11.05 -9.71 2.01
N PHE A 63 11.59 -8.91 1.08
CA PHE A 63 11.45 -9.19 -0.35
C PHE A 63 12.02 -10.56 -0.70
N LEU A 64 13.23 -10.86 -0.24
CA LEU A 64 13.88 -12.15 -0.51
C LEU A 64 13.11 -13.32 0.11
N ASN A 65 12.71 -13.19 1.38
CA ASN A 65 11.92 -14.22 2.06
C ASN A 65 10.58 -14.49 1.36
N GLU A 66 9.87 -13.46 0.92
CA GLU A 66 8.59 -13.63 0.24
C GLU A 66 8.75 -14.13 -1.22
N ILE A 67 9.86 -13.84 -1.90
CA ILE A 67 10.18 -14.48 -3.20
C ILE A 67 10.39 -15.98 -3.04
N ILE A 68 11.20 -16.39 -2.05
CA ILE A 68 11.48 -17.81 -1.78
C ILE A 68 10.17 -18.55 -1.50
N LYS A 69 9.33 -18.02 -0.60
CA LYS A 69 8.01 -18.58 -0.30
C LYS A 69 7.12 -18.63 -1.54
N ALA A 70 6.99 -17.53 -2.29
CA ALA A 70 6.13 -17.50 -3.47
C ALA A 70 6.52 -18.58 -4.49
N HIS A 71 7.80 -18.94 -4.56
CA HIS A 71 8.28 -20.04 -5.40
C HIS A 71 7.99 -21.43 -4.84
N GLU A 72 8.16 -21.64 -3.54
CA GLU A 72 7.83 -22.93 -2.89
C GLU A 72 6.34 -23.28 -3.04
N TYR A 73 5.47 -22.27 -3.04
CA TYR A 73 4.01 -22.45 -3.16
C TYR A 73 3.49 -22.42 -4.61
N VAL A 74 4.34 -22.53 -5.64
CA VAL A 74 3.86 -22.59 -7.03
C VAL A 74 3.09 -23.89 -7.25
N ALA A 75 1.77 -23.77 -7.39
CA ALA A 75 0.83 -24.88 -7.36
C ALA A 75 0.99 -25.92 -8.48
N LYS A 76 1.79 -25.64 -9.52
CA LYS A 76 2.02 -26.55 -10.66
C LYS A 76 3.46 -26.40 -11.18
N PRO A 77 4.17 -27.51 -11.47
CA PRO A 77 5.40 -27.44 -12.27
C PRO A 77 5.07 -26.81 -13.62
N ARG A 78 5.75 -25.72 -13.98
CA ARG A 78 5.49 -24.97 -15.23
C ARG A 78 6.75 -24.91 -16.09
N ASN A 79 6.54 -24.94 -17.41
CA ASN A 79 7.60 -24.77 -18.41
C ASN A 79 8.19 -23.35 -18.42
N LYS A 80 7.49 -22.37 -17.83
CA LYS A 80 7.93 -20.97 -17.75
C LYS A 80 7.75 -20.45 -16.34
N GLN A 81 8.87 -20.09 -15.73
CA GLN A 81 8.94 -19.53 -14.38
C GLN A 81 9.09 -18.01 -14.47
N THR A 82 8.24 -17.28 -13.75
CA THR A 82 8.41 -15.83 -13.56
C THR A 82 9.77 -15.57 -12.91
N LYS A 83 10.54 -14.62 -13.46
CA LYS A 83 11.83 -14.22 -12.90
C LYS A 83 11.69 -13.03 -11.97
N PHE A 84 12.45 -12.99 -10.89
CA PHE A 84 12.46 -11.91 -9.93
C PHE A 84 13.74 -11.09 -10.02
N GLN A 85 13.64 -9.77 -9.92
CA GLN A 85 14.81 -8.90 -9.80
C GLN A 85 14.61 -7.98 -8.61
N CYS A 86 15.48 -8.10 -7.61
CA CYS A 86 15.52 -7.17 -6.48
C CYS A 86 16.63 -6.15 -6.73
N LEU A 87 16.29 -4.86 -6.69
CA LEU A 87 17.26 -3.78 -6.67
C LEU A 87 17.23 -3.12 -5.29
N PHE A 88 18.36 -3.18 -4.58
CA PHE A 88 18.54 -2.58 -3.27
C PHE A 88 19.52 -1.42 -3.38
N ASN A 89 19.02 -0.20 -3.17
CA ASN A 89 19.80 1.03 -3.19
C ASN A 89 19.84 1.68 -1.80
N ASP A 90 20.97 2.24 -1.41
CA ASP A 90 21.08 3.22 -0.32
C ASP A 90 22.27 4.13 -0.64
N SER A 91 22.18 5.43 -0.38
CA SER A 91 23.29 6.36 -0.63
C SER A 91 24.48 6.11 0.30
N ASP A 92 24.28 5.38 1.41
CA ASP A 92 25.33 4.95 2.33
C ASP A 92 25.92 3.60 1.91
N GLN A 93 27.13 3.62 1.35
CA GLN A 93 27.87 2.44 0.95
C GLN A 93 28.04 1.40 2.07
N GLN A 94 28.17 1.83 3.33
CA GLN A 94 28.36 0.91 4.45
C GLN A 94 27.10 0.10 4.72
N LYS A 95 25.91 0.71 4.56
CA LYS A 95 24.64 0.00 4.71
C LYS A 95 24.47 -1.04 3.61
N VAL A 96 24.79 -0.70 2.36
CA VAL A 96 24.71 -1.64 1.23
C VAL A 96 25.67 -2.82 1.44
N ALA A 97 26.90 -2.57 1.86
CA ALA A 97 27.87 -3.63 2.19
C ALA A 97 27.38 -4.51 3.35
N THR A 98 26.79 -3.90 4.39
CA THR A 98 26.20 -4.63 5.53
C THR A 98 25.04 -5.51 5.09
N LEU A 99 24.16 -5.00 4.23
CA LEU A 99 23.06 -5.76 3.64
C LEU A 99 23.57 -6.99 2.86
N GLN A 100 24.60 -6.82 2.03
CA GLN A 100 25.21 -7.92 1.29
C GLN A 100 25.72 -9.03 2.21
N ASN A 101 26.38 -8.66 3.31
CA ASN A 101 26.86 -9.62 4.31
C ASN A 101 25.69 -10.37 4.97
N HIS A 102 24.66 -9.65 5.42
CA HIS A 102 23.48 -10.28 6.02
C HIS A 102 22.76 -11.24 5.07
N VAL A 103 22.60 -10.87 3.79
CA VAL A 103 21.99 -11.74 2.77
C VAL A 103 22.80 -13.03 2.58
N SER A 104 24.14 -12.92 2.57
CA SER A 104 25.05 -14.06 2.48
C SER A 104 24.97 -14.96 3.73
N GLU A 105 25.04 -14.37 4.92
CA GLU A 105 24.98 -15.07 6.21
C GLU A 105 23.66 -15.82 6.41
N LEU A 106 22.54 -15.19 6.05
CA LEU A 106 21.20 -15.78 6.11
C LEU A 106 20.93 -16.77 4.96
N LYS A 107 21.85 -16.90 4.01
CA LYS A 107 21.73 -17.77 2.83
C LYS A 107 20.45 -17.50 2.03
N LEU A 108 20.08 -16.23 1.89
CA LEU A 108 18.91 -15.79 1.12
C LEU A 108 19.24 -15.79 -0.38
N ASP A 109 19.41 -17.00 -0.93
CA ASP A 109 19.73 -17.20 -2.34
C ASP A 109 18.46 -17.29 -3.20
N ILE A 110 18.32 -16.36 -4.14
CA ILE A 110 17.25 -16.34 -5.13
C ILE A 110 17.73 -16.65 -6.55
N SER A 111 18.97 -17.11 -6.75
CA SER A 111 19.61 -17.33 -8.06
C SER A 111 18.80 -18.22 -9.01
N ASN A 112 18.11 -19.23 -8.50
CA ASN A 112 17.21 -20.09 -9.29
C ASN A 112 15.97 -19.35 -9.80
N TYR A 113 15.58 -18.29 -9.10
CA TYR A 113 14.33 -17.55 -9.25
C TYR A 113 14.53 -16.19 -9.89
N GLY A 114 15.74 -15.66 -9.84
CA GLY A 114 15.97 -14.24 -10.05
C GLY A 114 17.39 -13.79 -9.74
N GLN A 115 17.54 -12.49 -9.55
CA GLN A 115 18.82 -11.88 -9.19
C GLN A 115 18.66 -10.73 -8.20
N ILE A 116 19.72 -10.48 -7.44
CA ILE A 116 19.85 -9.36 -6.51
C ILE A 116 20.86 -8.37 -7.09
N ILE A 117 20.47 -7.11 -7.16
CA ILE A 117 21.28 -6.01 -7.64
C ILE A 117 21.45 -5.02 -6.49
N TYR A 118 22.69 -4.74 -6.13
CA TYR A 118 23.03 -3.74 -5.12
C TYR A 118 23.54 -2.47 -5.79
N ARG A 119 23.13 -1.31 -5.28
CA ARG A 119 23.53 0.00 -5.77
C ARG A 119 23.81 0.95 -4.60
N THR A 120 24.70 1.90 -4.84
CA THR A 120 25.03 2.97 -3.91
C THR A 120 24.91 4.30 -4.63
N GLU A 121 23.69 4.67 -4.98
CA GLU A 121 23.40 5.84 -5.80
C GLU A 121 22.50 6.85 -5.05
N ASP A 122 22.60 8.11 -5.46
CA ASP A 122 21.63 9.13 -5.08
C ASP A 122 20.22 8.77 -5.57
N TYR A 123 19.20 9.13 -4.79
CA TYR A 123 17.80 8.82 -5.07
C TYR A 123 17.36 9.30 -6.46
N LYS A 124 17.73 10.52 -6.88
CA LYS A 124 17.28 11.06 -8.17
C LYS A 124 17.94 10.35 -9.35
N THR A 125 19.22 9.98 -9.20
CA THR A 125 19.95 9.20 -10.20
C THR A 125 19.29 7.83 -10.39
N ILE A 126 19.14 7.06 -9.31
CA ILE A 126 18.59 5.71 -9.41
C ILE A 126 17.12 5.71 -9.85
N LEU A 127 16.34 6.70 -9.41
CA LEU A 127 14.94 6.84 -9.81
C LEU A 127 14.81 7.05 -11.33
N THR A 128 15.69 7.88 -11.91
CA THR A 128 15.69 8.14 -13.36
C THR A 128 15.96 6.86 -14.15
N GLU A 129 16.91 6.05 -13.70
CA GLU A 129 17.20 4.74 -14.31
C GLU A 129 16.00 3.78 -14.20
N ILE A 130 15.37 3.72 -13.04
CA ILE A 130 14.21 2.86 -12.78
C ILE A 130 13.01 3.28 -13.62
N ILE A 131 12.72 4.57 -13.75
CA ILE A 131 11.65 5.08 -14.62
C ILE A 131 11.92 4.67 -16.08
N ASN A 132 13.17 4.80 -16.53
CA ASN A 132 13.56 4.36 -17.87
C ASN A 132 13.35 2.85 -18.07
N GLU A 133 13.69 2.03 -17.07
CA GLU A 133 13.47 0.58 -17.09
C GLU A 133 11.96 0.23 -17.14
N ILE A 134 11.16 0.86 -16.28
CA ILE A 134 9.70 0.69 -16.21
C ILE A 134 9.03 1.03 -17.55
N ASN A 135 9.49 2.09 -18.22
CA ASN A 135 8.96 2.48 -19.52
C ASN A 135 9.18 1.42 -20.61
N GLN A 136 10.15 0.53 -20.43
CA GLN A 136 10.42 -0.60 -21.34
C GLN A 136 9.66 -1.88 -20.98
N PHE A 137 9.01 -1.94 -19.81
CA PHE A 137 8.28 -3.13 -19.39
C PHE A 137 7.25 -3.54 -20.43
N LYS A 138 7.16 -4.83 -20.73
CA LYS A 138 6.10 -5.37 -21.59
C LYS A 138 5.10 -6.12 -20.72
N ASN A 139 5.45 -7.36 -20.40
CA ASN A 139 4.67 -8.20 -19.50
C ASN A 139 5.34 -8.31 -18.13
N ASP A 140 6.03 -7.26 -17.74
CA ASP A 140 6.78 -7.17 -16.51
C ASP A 140 6.03 -6.28 -15.53
N ARG A 141 6.27 -6.48 -14.24
CA ARG A 141 5.61 -5.71 -13.19
C ARG A 141 6.63 -5.22 -12.17
N GLY A 142 6.42 -4.02 -11.66
CA GLY A 142 7.29 -3.41 -10.66
C GLY A 142 6.56 -3.15 -9.35
N PHE A 143 7.27 -3.27 -8.24
CA PHE A 143 6.89 -2.67 -6.98
C PHE A 143 8.03 -1.78 -6.49
N VAL A 144 7.73 -0.53 -6.17
CA VAL A 144 8.72 0.46 -5.73
C VAL A 144 8.44 0.85 -4.29
N PHE A 145 9.40 0.57 -3.40
CA PHE A 145 9.37 1.01 -2.03
C PHE A 145 10.27 2.23 -1.84
N ILE A 146 9.69 3.30 -1.29
CA ILE A 146 10.35 4.57 -1.08
C ILE A 146 10.24 4.93 0.40
N ASP A 147 11.35 4.81 1.13
CA ASP A 147 11.42 5.01 2.58
C ASP A 147 12.54 6.00 2.93
N PRO A 148 12.39 7.28 2.53
CA PRO A 148 13.49 8.22 2.63
C PRO A 148 13.74 8.59 4.09
N TYR A 149 15.01 8.91 4.41
CA TYR A 149 15.38 9.41 5.73
C TYR A 149 14.82 10.81 6.04
N GLY A 150 14.27 11.52 5.04
CA GLY A 150 13.60 12.82 5.13
C GLY A 150 12.65 13.06 3.94
N TYR A 151 11.85 14.12 3.97
CA TYR A 151 10.81 14.40 2.96
C TYR A 151 11.30 15.23 1.75
N SER A 152 12.60 15.56 1.66
CA SER A 152 13.12 16.51 0.66
C SER A 152 13.26 15.96 -0.76
N GLU A 153 13.19 14.64 -0.94
CA GLU A 153 13.62 14.01 -2.19
C GLU A 153 12.47 13.56 -3.09
N VAL A 154 11.29 13.22 -2.53
CA VAL A 154 10.18 12.64 -3.29
C VAL A 154 9.22 13.73 -3.76
N SER A 155 8.93 13.77 -5.06
CA SER A 155 7.97 14.72 -5.66
C SER A 155 6.72 14.02 -6.21
N LEU A 156 5.63 14.77 -6.41
CA LEU A 156 4.44 14.26 -7.09
C LEU A 156 4.77 13.75 -8.52
N ILE A 157 5.66 14.46 -9.22
CA ILE A 157 6.11 14.10 -10.57
C ILE A 157 6.80 12.73 -10.56
N ASP A 158 7.58 12.44 -9.53
CA ASP A 158 8.25 11.15 -9.37
C ASP A 158 7.22 10.01 -9.26
N ILE A 159 6.17 10.21 -8.44
CA ILE A 159 5.11 9.21 -8.22
C ILE A 159 4.27 8.99 -9.48
N ASP A 160 3.94 10.07 -10.19
CA ASP A 160 3.21 9.98 -11.46
C ASP A 160 4.05 9.24 -12.51
N ALA A 161 5.32 9.62 -12.69
CA ALA A 161 6.22 8.95 -13.63
C ALA A 161 6.42 7.46 -13.34
N LEU A 162 6.45 7.07 -12.06
CA LEU A 162 6.50 5.67 -11.68
C LEU A 162 5.21 4.93 -12.05
N THR A 163 4.03 5.53 -11.84
CA THR A 163 2.73 4.85 -11.91
C THR A 163 2.01 4.93 -13.26
N ILE A 164 2.31 5.94 -14.09
CA ILE A 164 1.59 6.25 -15.33
C ILE A 164 1.56 5.10 -16.35
N SER A 165 2.58 4.24 -16.34
CA SER A 165 2.65 3.05 -17.21
C SER A 165 1.59 2.00 -16.90
N GLY A 166 1.01 2.05 -15.70
CA GLY A 166 0.08 1.07 -15.16
C GLY A 166 0.70 -0.30 -14.84
N LYS A 167 2.02 -0.41 -14.85
CA LYS A 167 2.76 -1.68 -14.65
C LYS A 167 3.44 -1.76 -13.29
N THR A 168 3.34 -0.72 -12.49
CA THR A 168 4.02 -0.58 -11.22
C THR A 168 3.07 -0.17 -10.12
N GLU A 169 3.47 -0.48 -8.91
CA GLU A 169 2.80 -0.07 -7.69
C GLU A 169 3.86 0.54 -6.78
N VAL A 170 3.48 1.60 -6.05
CA VAL A 170 4.42 2.37 -5.24
C VAL A 170 3.92 2.38 -3.79
N LEU A 171 4.83 2.14 -2.85
CA LEU A 171 4.59 2.35 -1.44
C LEU A 171 5.60 3.37 -0.91
N LEU A 172 5.11 4.54 -0.52
CA LEU A 172 5.88 5.66 -0.03
C LEU A 172 5.68 5.83 1.48
N PHE A 173 6.76 5.80 2.25
CA PHE A 173 6.73 6.19 3.65
C PHE A 173 6.98 7.69 3.82
N MET A 174 6.19 8.34 4.67
CA MET A 174 6.36 9.75 5.03
C MET A 174 6.25 9.95 6.54
N PRO A 175 7.22 10.63 7.19
CA PRO A 175 7.12 11.03 8.59
C PRO A 175 6.23 12.27 8.76
N THR A 176 4.90 12.07 8.72
CA THR A 176 3.90 13.15 8.68
C THR A 176 3.81 14.00 9.94
N HIS A 177 4.30 13.54 11.08
CA HIS A 177 4.31 14.30 12.34
C HIS A 177 5.12 15.60 12.28
N HIS A 178 6.19 15.62 11.47
CA HIS A 178 6.93 16.84 11.20
C HIS A 178 6.05 17.80 10.38
N MET A 179 5.24 17.27 9.47
CA MET A 179 4.62 18.08 8.42
C MET A 179 3.51 19.03 8.89
N TYR A 180 2.64 18.62 9.82
CA TYR A 180 1.53 19.48 10.27
C TYR A 180 1.87 20.39 11.47
N ARG A 181 3.01 20.14 12.15
CA ARG A 181 3.42 20.90 13.35
C ARG A 181 4.11 22.22 13.03
N PHE A 182 4.52 22.45 11.80
CA PHE A 182 5.16 23.72 11.42
C PHE A 182 4.11 24.81 11.21
N LYS A 183 3.71 25.43 12.33
CA LYS A 183 3.03 26.72 12.34
C LYS A 183 4.06 27.84 12.24
N ASP A 184 3.99 28.57 11.13
CA ASP A 184 4.45 29.94 10.91
C ASP A 184 5.94 30.31 11.03
N ASN A 185 6.85 29.46 11.53
CA ASN A 185 8.30 29.66 11.38
C ASN A 185 9.05 28.32 11.48
N GLY A 186 9.52 27.79 10.35
CA GLY A 186 10.35 26.58 10.31
C GLY A 186 9.84 25.44 9.43
N THR A 187 8.75 25.65 8.66
CA THR A 187 8.30 24.68 7.66
C THR A 187 9.41 24.45 6.63
N PRO A 188 9.89 23.21 6.46
CA PRO A 188 10.90 22.89 5.47
C PRO A 188 10.43 23.26 4.05
N VAL A 189 11.31 23.86 3.24
CA VAL A 189 10.97 24.35 1.90
C VAL A 189 10.39 23.24 1.01
N CYS A 190 10.93 22.02 1.09
CA CYS A 190 10.42 20.88 0.34
C CYS A 190 9.02 20.46 0.76
N LEU A 191 8.65 20.64 2.02
CA LEU A 191 7.29 20.39 2.47
C LEU A 191 6.32 21.45 1.93
N ILE A 192 6.72 22.73 1.92
CA ILE A 192 5.95 23.81 1.30
C ILE A 192 5.71 23.48 -0.18
N LYS A 193 6.78 23.19 -0.93
CA LYS A 193 6.70 22.80 -2.33
C LYS A 193 5.79 21.59 -2.55
N PHE A 194 5.88 20.58 -1.69
CA PHE A 194 5.02 19.41 -1.77
C PHE A 194 3.54 19.76 -1.55
N MET A 195 3.23 20.68 -0.63
CA MET A 195 1.85 21.17 -0.41
C MET A 195 1.34 22.03 -1.58
N GLU A 196 2.22 22.80 -2.21
CA GLU A 196 1.93 23.58 -3.42
C GLU A 196 1.67 22.67 -4.62
N ASP A 197 2.53 21.67 -4.87
CA ASP A 197 2.37 20.69 -5.95
C ASP A 197 1.03 19.94 -5.86
N LEU A 198 0.57 19.68 -4.63
CA LEU A 198 -0.72 19.04 -4.34
C LEU A 198 -1.91 20.01 -4.30
N GLU A 199 -1.69 21.32 -4.35
CA GLU A 199 -2.70 22.38 -4.20
C GLU A 199 -3.54 22.25 -2.91
N VAL A 200 -2.86 21.99 -1.79
CA VAL A 200 -3.49 21.73 -0.49
C VAL A 200 -3.08 22.74 0.59
N SER A 201 -2.21 23.70 0.27
CA SER A 201 -1.64 24.66 1.23
C SER A 201 -2.69 25.37 2.09
N ASP A 202 -3.82 25.79 1.52
CA ASP A 202 -4.89 26.45 2.28
C ASP A 202 -5.74 25.50 3.11
N LYS A 203 -5.89 24.24 2.69
CA LYS A 203 -6.70 23.22 3.37
C LYS A 203 -6.04 22.72 4.65
N ILE A 204 -4.70 22.76 4.69
CA ILE A 204 -3.89 22.24 5.80
C ILE A 204 -3.87 23.20 7.00
N LYS A 205 -4.22 24.48 6.80
CA LYS A 205 -4.24 25.48 7.87
C LYS A 205 -5.22 25.07 8.98
N GLY A 206 -4.68 24.71 10.15
CA GLY A 206 -5.46 24.32 11.32
C GLY A 206 -5.87 22.84 11.36
N ALA A 207 -5.50 22.04 10.35
CA ALA A 207 -5.77 20.61 10.33
C ALA A 207 -5.02 19.87 11.45
N ASP A 208 -5.66 18.88 12.05
CA ASP A 208 -4.95 17.93 12.91
C ASP A 208 -4.09 16.95 12.10
N GLY A 209 -3.33 16.09 12.77
CA GLY A 209 -2.41 15.17 12.09
C GLY A 209 -3.10 14.11 11.22
N LEU A 210 -4.33 13.69 11.53
CA LEU A 210 -5.09 12.74 10.72
C LEU A 210 -5.78 13.46 9.55
N GLU A 211 -6.36 14.63 9.80
CA GLU A 211 -6.93 15.50 8.77
C GLU A 211 -5.85 15.87 7.74
N PHE A 212 -4.65 16.21 8.18
CA PHE A 212 -3.50 16.46 7.32
C PHE A 212 -3.23 15.30 6.37
N ILE A 213 -3.19 14.07 6.88
CA ILE A 213 -2.95 12.87 6.08
C ILE A 213 -4.07 12.68 5.05
N GLU A 214 -5.32 12.88 5.45
CA GLU A 214 -6.47 12.77 4.53
C GLU A 214 -6.44 13.85 3.45
N ILE A 215 -6.07 15.08 3.78
CA ILE A 215 -5.88 16.17 2.81
C ILE A 215 -4.77 15.83 1.81
N VAL A 216 -3.62 15.34 2.28
CA VAL A 216 -2.49 14.95 1.42
C VAL A 216 -2.87 13.78 0.51
N MET A 217 -3.51 12.74 1.06
CA MET A 217 -4.01 11.59 0.28
C MET A 217 -4.98 12.04 -0.82
N ASN A 218 -5.92 12.93 -0.48
CA ASN A 218 -6.89 13.47 -1.43
C ASN A 218 -6.22 14.37 -2.47
N GLY A 219 -5.18 15.13 -2.10
CA GLY A 219 -4.36 15.90 -3.01
C GLY A 219 -3.68 15.00 -4.05
N PHE A 220 -3.04 13.92 -3.60
CA PHE A 220 -2.46 12.91 -4.49
C PHE A 220 -3.51 12.34 -5.44
N GLN A 221 -4.66 11.90 -4.89
CA GLN A 221 -5.74 11.33 -5.69
C GLN A 221 -6.28 12.31 -6.73
N ALA A 222 -6.39 13.60 -6.38
CA ALA A 222 -6.86 14.64 -7.29
C ALA A 222 -5.85 14.90 -8.43
N LYS A 223 -4.55 14.92 -8.11
CA LYS A 223 -3.49 15.19 -9.10
C LYS A 223 -3.20 14.02 -10.02
N LEU A 224 -3.18 12.79 -9.48
CA LEU A 224 -2.98 11.57 -10.26
C LEU A 224 -4.25 11.14 -11.01
N GLY A 225 -5.41 11.70 -10.67
CA GLY A 225 -6.69 11.41 -11.34
C GLY A 225 -7.22 10.00 -11.05
N SER A 226 -8.30 9.61 -11.74
CA SER A 226 -9.07 8.40 -11.42
C SER A 226 -8.46 7.07 -11.88
N HIS A 227 -7.35 7.13 -12.61
CA HIS A 227 -6.66 5.94 -13.14
C HIS A 227 -5.67 5.33 -12.15
N VAL A 228 -5.36 6.06 -11.06
CA VAL A 228 -4.55 5.59 -9.94
C VAL A 228 -5.41 5.59 -8.68
N PHE A 229 -5.41 4.48 -7.96
CA PHE A 229 -5.91 4.41 -6.59
C PHE A 229 -4.83 4.88 -5.64
N VAL A 230 -5.20 5.81 -4.76
CA VAL A 230 -4.36 6.27 -3.65
C VAL A 230 -4.97 5.83 -2.33
N ASP A 231 -4.16 5.25 -1.44
CA ASP A 231 -4.57 5.00 -0.06
C ASP A 231 -3.47 5.39 0.92
N SER A 232 -3.85 5.49 2.19
CA SER A 232 -2.94 5.72 3.32
C SER A 232 -3.04 4.59 4.34
N PHE A 233 -1.96 4.37 5.07
CA PHE A 233 -1.91 3.57 6.29
C PHE A 233 -1.16 4.35 7.37
N VAL A 234 -1.89 4.74 8.42
CA VAL A 234 -1.38 5.62 9.46
C VAL A 234 -0.72 4.81 10.57
N ILE A 235 0.51 5.16 10.94
CA ILE A 235 1.22 4.56 12.06
C ILE A 235 1.30 5.61 13.17
N ARG A 236 0.58 5.38 14.26
CA ARG A 236 0.59 6.27 15.43
C ARG A 236 1.51 5.71 16.50
N ARG A 237 2.59 6.43 16.79
CA ARG A 237 3.57 6.06 17.81
C ARG A 237 3.14 6.53 19.20
N GLU A 238 2.83 7.81 19.34
CA GLU A 238 2.43 8.47 20.58
C GLU A 238 1.24 9.42 20.30
N LEU A 239 0.75 10.12 21.33
CA LEU A 239 -0.17 11.25 21.13
C LEU A 239 0.45 12.24 20.12
N ASN A 240 -0.26 12.46 19.02
CA ASN A 240 0.11 13.44 17.98
C ASN A 240 1.44 13.16 17.24
N GLN A 241 1.94 11.92 17.23
CA GLN A 241 3.05 11.50 16.37
C GLN A 241 2.58 10.47 15.34
N PHE A 242 2.40 10.94 14.11
CA PHE A 242 1.94 10.15 12.98
C PHE A 242 3.06 9.94 11.95
N TYR A 243 3.12 8.73 11.43
CA TYR A 243 3.81 8.39 10.20
C TYR A 243 2.76 7.83 9.25
N CYS A 244 2.99 7.93 7.95
CA CYS A 244 2.04 7.44 6.97
C CYS A 244 2.75 6.68 5.87
N LEU A 245 2.17 5.56 5.47
CA LEU A 245 2.47 4.91 4.21
C LEU A 245 1.40 5.30 3.20
N PHE A 246 1.79 5.87 2.07
CA PHE A 246 0.93 6.13 0.93
C PHE A 246 1.14 5.05 -0.12
N PHE A 247 0.06 4.45 -0.59
CA PHE A 247 0.08 3.40 -1.58
C PHE A 247 -0.57 3.88 -2.87
N PHE A 248 0.08 3.57 -4.00
CA PHE A 248 -0.35 3.98 -5.33
C PHE A 248 -0.39 2.78 -6.25
N THR A 249 -1.53 2.55 -6.90
CA THR A 249 -1.67 1.50 -7.91
C THR A 249 -2.73 1.86 -8.93
N SER A 250 -2.53 1.54 -10.20
CA SER A 250 -3.58 1.56 -11.22
C SER A 250 -4.39 0.26 -11.27
N ASN A 251 -3.99 -0.76 -10.51
CA ASN A 251 -4.56 -2.09 -10.55
C ASN A 251 -5.60 -2.27 -9.45
N THR A 252 -6.87 -2.46 -9.84
CA THR A 252 -7.96 -2.72 -8.88
C THR A 252 -7.72 -3.94 -7.99
N LEU A 253 -7.11 -5.02 -8.51
CA LEU A 253 -6.78 -6.19 -7.69
C LEU A 253 -5.67 -5.85 -6.69
N GLY A 254 -4.64 -5.13 -7.15
CA GLY A 254 -3.57 -4.62 -6.29
C GLY A 254 -4.10 -3.76 -5.15
N TYR A 255 -5.04 -2.87 -5.44
CA TYR A 255 -5.71 -2.04 -4.45
C TYR A 255 -6.49 -2.87 -3.41
N ILE A 256 -7.25 -3.87 -3.86
CA ILE A 256 -7.98 -4.78 -2.96
C ILE A 256 -7.01 -5.55 -2.07
N LYS A 257 -5.86 -6.00 -2.61
CA LYS A 257 -4.84 -6.69 -1.81
C LYS A 257 -4.18 -5.78 -0.78
N MET A 258 -4.03 -4.50 -1.09
CA MET A 258 -3.59 -3.52 -0.08
C MET A 258 -4.64 -3.34 1.01
N LEU A 259 -5.93 -3.22 0.65
CA LEU A 259 -7.00 -3.18 1.66
C LEU A 259 -6.99 -4.44 2.52
N GLU A 260 -6.86 -5.63 1.93
CA GLU A 260 -6.78 -6.89 2.70
C GLU A 260 -5.59 -6.88 3.67
N ALA A 261 -4.41 -6.43 3.24
CA ALA A 261 -3.22 -6.30 4.08
C ALA A 261 -3.47 -5.34 5.27
N LYS A 262 -4.07 -4.17 5.01
CA LYS A 262 -4.43 -3.19 6.04
C LYS A 262 -5.40 -3.77 7.06
N TRP A 263 -6.47 -4.42 6.60
CA TRP A 263 -7.51 -5.04 7.45
C TRP A 263 -7.04 -6.26 8.24
N LYS A 264 -5.91 -6.90 7.86
CA LYS A 264 -5.26 -7.92 8.70
C LYS A 264 -4.51 -7.33 9.88
N ILE A 265 -4.05 -6.09 9.76
CA ILE A 265 -3.31 -5.38 10.82
C ILE A 265 -4.29 -4.62 11.73
N ASP A 266 -5.26 -3.94 11.12
CA ASP A 266 -6.30 -3.17 11.77
C ASP A 266 -7.66 -3.77 11.42
N LYS A 267 -8.15 -4.65 12.30
CA LYS A 267 -9.39 -5.38 12.09
C LYS A 267 -10.64 -4.51 12.30
N GLU A 268 -10.50 -3.33 12.89
CA GLU A 268 -11.61 -2.43 13.22
C GLU A 268 -11.95 -1.53 12.03
N ASP A 269 -10.97 -0.77 11.52
CA ASP A 269 -11.20 0.24 10.49
C ASP A 269 -10.33 0.08 9.23
N GLY A 270 -9.31 -0.79 9.29
CA GLY A 270 -8.35 -0.96 8.20
C GLY A 270 -7.64 0.34 7.82
N ARG A 271 -7.40 1.24 8.77
CA ARG A 271 -6.83 2.58 8.55
C ARG A 271 -5.39 2.72 9.01
N GLY A 272 -4.98 1.97 10.02
CA GLY A 272 -3.66 2.20 10.58
C GLY A 272 -3.28 1.29 11.73
N TRP A 273 -2.08 1.48 12.24
CA TRP A 273 -1.63 0.85 13.46
C TRP A 273 -1.52 1.88 14.58
N HIS A 274 -1.94 1.48 15.77
CA HIS A 274 -1.80 2.27 16.99
C HIS A 274 -1.02 1.43 18.00
N GLY A 275 -0.03 2.03 18.67
CA GLY A 275 0.70 1.39 19.76
C GLY A 275 -0.25 0.84 20.83
N VAL A 276 0.19 -0.21 21.53
CA VAL A 276 -0.62 -0.91 22.54
C VAL A 276 -1.11 0.11 23.58
N GLN A 277 -2.42 0.40 23.57
CA GLN A 277 -3.05 1.07 24.70
C GLN A 277 -3.03 0.08 25.87
N THR A 278 -2.42 0.48 26.97
CA THR A 278 -2.50 -0.24 28.25
C THR A 278 -3.97 -0.49 28.60
N ASN A 279 -4.36 -1.77 28.63
CA ASN A 279 -5.56 -2.34 29.24
C ASN A 279 -6.75 -1.38 29.43
N ASN A 280 -7.45 -1.05 28.36
CA ASN A 280 -8.84 -0.62 28.48
C ASN A 280 -9.72 -1.87 28.42
N LEU A 281 -10.68 -2.03 29.35
CA LEU A 281 -11.67 -3.12 29.37
C LEU A 281 -12.47 -3.26 28.05
N PHE A 282 -12.39 -2.25 27.18
CA PHE A 282 -13.01 -2.20 25.86
C PHE A 282 -12.11 -2.70 24.72
N SER A 283 -10.83 -3.05 24.95
CA SER A 283 -9.93 -3.53 23.89
C SER A 283 -10.35 -4.88 23.28
N GLN A 284 -11.30 -5.59 23.89
CA GLN A 284 -11.93 -6.77 23.32
C GLN A 284 -12.82 -6.47 22.09
N SER A 285 -13.14 -5.20 21.79
CA SER A 285 -13.89 -4.83 20.57
C SER A 285 -13.03 -4.77 19.30
N ASN A 286 -11.70 -4.76 19.42
CA ASN A 286 -10.77 -4.55 18.29
C ASN A 286 -10.65 -5.75 17.33
N GLU A 287 -11.50 -6.77 17.48
CA GLU A 287 -11.52 -7.95 16.61
C GLU A 287 -12.60 -7.92 15.52
N ILE A 288 -13.53 -6.96 15.59
CA ILE A 288 -14.70 -6.87 14.72
C ILE A 288 -14.63 -5.59 13.89
N ALA A 289 -14.91 -5.70 12.59
CA ALA A 289 -14.95 -4.54 11.70
C ALA A 289 -16.08 -3.59 12.09
N ASN A 290 -15.77 -2.30 12.22
CA ASN A 290 -16.76 -1.25 12.43
C ASN A 290 -17.51 -0.95 11.12
N THR A 291 -18.60 -1.69 10.89
CA THR A 291 -19.39 -1.58 9.66
C THR A 291 -20.46 -0.49 9.71
N ASP A 292 -20.68 0.17 10.85
CA ASP A 292 -21.71 1.21 11.01
C ASP A 292 -21.47 2.39 10.06
N LYS A 293 -20.20 2.80 9.90
CA LYS A 293 -19.82 3.84 8.95
C LYS A 293 -20.16 3.41 7.53
N LEU A 294 -19.82 2.17 7.15
CA LEU A 294 -20.13 1.63 5.83
C LEU A 294 -21.65 1.54 5.59
N GLN A 295 -22.43 1.14 6.60
CA GLN A 295 -23.88 1.09 6.52
C GLN A 295 -24.49 2.45 6.23
N ARG A 296 -24.07 3.51 6.95
CA ARG A 296 -24.54 4.88 6.68
C ARG A 296 -24.21 5.32 5.26
N LEU A 297 -22.99 5.03 4.81
CA LEU A 297 -22.53 5.36 3.45
C LEU A 297 -23.32 4.62 2.37
N ILE A 298 -23.57 3.31 2.54
CA ILE A 298 -24.35 2.51 1.59
C ILE A 298 -25.80 2.99 1.52
N ILE A 299 -26.43 3.27 2.67
CA ILE A 299 -27.81 3.80 2.70
C ILE A 299 -27.88 5.13 1.93
N SER A 300 -26.96 6.06 2.20
CA SER A 300 -26.92 7.34 1.49
C SER A 300 -26.69 7.17 -0.01
N TYR A 301 -25.83 6.23 -0.42
CA TYR A 301 -25.56 5.96 -1.83
C TYR A 301 -26.78 5.38 -2.57
N LEU A 302 -27.55 4.52 -1.90
CA LEU A 302 -28.77 3.91 -2.44
C LEU A 302 -29.96 4.89 -2.48
N GLN A 303 -29.99 5.92 -1.64
CA GLN A 303 -30.98 7.01 -1.73
C GLN A 303 -30.88 7.77 -3.06
N GLY A 304 -29.71 7.76 -3.70
CA GLY A 304 -29.48 8.30 -5.05
C GLY A 304 -29.95 7.38 -6.19
N GLY A 305 -30.83 6.42 -5.92
CA GLY A 305 -31.41 5.50 -6.89
C GLY A 305 -30.75 4.11 -6.94
N PRO A 306 -31.32 3.17 -7.71
CA PRO A 306 -30.84 1.79 -7.80
C PRO A 306 -29.36 1.71 -8.22
N LYS A 307 -28.64 0.73 -7.68
CA LYS A 307 -27.21 0.48 -7.97
C LYS A 307 -26.98 -0.96 -8.35
N THR A 308 -26.12 -1.18 -9.32
CA THR A 308 -25.63 -2.51 -9.69
C THR A 308 -24.63 -3.04 -8.65
N SER A 309 -24.42 -4.36 -8.63
CA SER A 309 -23.36 -4.99 -7.82
C SER A 309 -21.98 -4.42 -8.13
N GLY A 310 -21.71 -4.06 -9.40
CA GLY A 310 -20.44 -3.46 -9.81
C GLY A 310 -20.23 -2.04 -9.26
N GLU A 311 -21.29 -1.22 -9.25
CA GLU A 311 -21.25 0.11 -8.64
C GLU A 311 -21.08 0.04 -7.12
N LEU A 312 -21.82 -0.86 -6.45
CA LEU A 312 -21.67 -1.08 -5.01
C LEU A 312 -20.27 -1.58 -4.68
N PHE A 313 -19.74 -2.53 -5.44
CA PHE A 313 -18.38 -3.03 -5.27
C PHE A 313 -17.35 -1.90 -5.35
N LYS A 314 -17.42 -1.06 -6.39
CA LYS A 314 -16.55 0.12 -6.52
C LYS A 314 -16.74 1.04 -5.32
N PHE A 315 -17.97 1.39 -4.98
CA PHE A 315 -18.27 2.28 -3.87
C PHE A 315 -17.67 1.78 -2.55
N ILE A 316 -17.79 0.48 -2.25
CA ILE A 316 -17.24 -0.13 -1.03
C ILE A 316 -15.72 -0.01 -0.97
N ILE A 317 -15.02 -0.39 -2.05
CA ILE A 317 -13.54 -0.35 -2.04
C ILE A 317 -13.01 1.09 -2.03
N HIS A 318 -13.68 2.05 -2.71
CA HIS A 318 -13.28 3.47 -2.67
C HIS A 318 -13.50 4.09 -1.28
N ASN A 319 -14.44 3.55 -0.51
CA ASN A 319 -14.59 3.90 0.91
C ASN A 319 -13.63 3.13 1.83
N ARG A 320 -12.66 2.41 1.25
CA ARG A 320 -11.58 1.67 1.91
C ARG A 320 -12.09 0.50 2.78
N PHE A 321 -13.19 -0.12 2.39
CA PHE A 321 -13.74 -1.33 3.00
C PHE A 321 -13.55 -2.54 2.08
N LEU A 322 -13.53 -3.74 2.67
CA LEU A 322 -13.50 -4.98 1.91
C LEU A 322 -14.89 -5.37 1.42
N PRO A 323 -14.99 -6.09 0.28
CA PRO A 323 -16.28 -6.57 -0.23
C PRO A 323 -17.07 -7.44 0.75
N LYS A 324 -16.38 -8.16 1.64
CA LYS A 324 -17.01 -8.95 2.71
C LYS A 324 -17.80 -8.06 3.69
N HIS A 325 -17.29 -6.87 4.03
CA HIS A 325 -17.98 -5.91 4.90
C HIS A 325 -19.22 -5.35 4.22
N GLY A 326 -19.12 -5.03 2.92
CA GLY A 326 -20.31 -4.61 2.15
C GLY A 326 -21.36 -5.71 2.06
N THR A 327 -20.95 -6.96 1.89
CA THR A 327 -21.88 -8.11 1.87
C THR A 327 -22.58 -8.28 3.22
N GLU A 328 -21.86 -8.11 4.32
CA GLU A 328 -22.40 -8.16 5.69
C GLU A 328 -23.44 -7.04 5.90
N VAL A 329 -23.12 -5.81 5.54
CA VAL A 329 -24.03 -4.66 5.63
C VAL A 329 -25.27 -4.85 4.76
N LEU A 330 -25.12 -5.30 3.52
CA LEU A 330 -26.29 -5.52 2.66
C LEU A 330 -27.21 -6.63 3.20
N LYS A 331 -26.65 -7.67 3.84
CA LYS A 331 -27.44 -8.71 4.52
C LYS A 331 -28.20 -8.16 5.73
N SER A 332 -27.63 -7.23 6.50
CA SER A 332 -28.34 -6.59 7.62
C SER A 332 -29.49 -5.70 7.14
N LEU A 333 -29.39 -5.15 5.92
CA LEU A 333 -30.40 -4.31 5.28
C LEU A 333 -31.42 -5.08 4.42
N LYS A 334 -31.35 -6.42 4.36
CA LYS A 334 -32.11 -7.25 3.39
C LYS A 334 -33.63 -7.01 3.35
N GLU A 335 -34.26 -6.65 4.46
CA GLU A 335 -35.71 -6.40 4.56
C GLU A 335 -36.10 -5.00 4.05
N ARG A 336 -35.11 -4.13 3.83
CA ARG A 336 -35.26 -2.75 3.37
C ARG A 336 -34.79 -2.55 1.93
N LEU A 337 -34.42 -3.64 1.25
CA LEU A 337 -33.84 -3.61 -0.09
C LEU A 337 -34.66 -4.49 -1.04
N ASP A 338 -34.98 -3.96 -2.21
CA ASP A 338 -35.47 -4.75 -3.34
C ASP A 338 -34.29 -5.11 -4.24
N VAL A 339 -33.97 -6.40 -4.29
CA VAL A 339 -32.90 -6.93 -5.16
C VAL A 339 -33.53 -7.47 -6.44
N ILE A 340 -33.11 -6.92 -7.58
CA ILE A 340 -33.55 -7.35 -8.91
C ILE A 340 -32.37 -7.89 -9.72
N ASP A 341 -32.65 -8.85 -10.61
CA ASP A 341 -31.67 -9.34 -11.59
C ASP A 341 -31.56 -8.41 -12.80
N VAL A 342 -30.66 -8.75 -13.74
CA VAL A 342 -30.44 -7.98 -14.98
C VAL A 342 -31.65 -7.95 -15.92
N SER A 343 -32.62 -8.84 -15.70
CA SER A 343 -33.88 -8.93 -16.45
C SER A 343 -35.03 -8.23 -15.73
N GLY A 344 -34.78 -7.62 -14.55
CA GLY A 344 -35.77 -6.92 -13.75
C GLY A 344 -36.62 -7.83 -12.86
N ASN A 345 -36.31 -9.13 -12.79
CA ASN A 345 -37.03 -10.05 -11.90
C ASN A 345 -36.50 -9.95 -10.47
N LYS A 346 -37.36 -10.23 -9.49
CA LYS A 346 -36.96 -10.30 -8.08
C LYS A 346 -35.91 -11.41 -7.89
N ALA A 347 -34.75 -11.04 -7.39
CA ALA A 347 -33.67 -11.95 -7.04
C ALA A 347 -33.69 -12.26 -5.54
N PRO A 348 -33.04 -13.35 -5.08
CA PRO A 348 -32.90 -13.62 -3.66
C PRO A 348 -32.15 -12.47 -2.95
N ASN A 349 -32.61 -12.09 -1.75
CA ASN A 349 -32.02 -11.01 -0.94
C ASN A 349 -30.60 -11.30 -0.40
N SER A 350 -29.94 -12.35 -0.91
CA SER A 350 -28.55 -12.72 -0.63
C SER A 350 -27.64 -12.63 -1.87
N ALA A 351 -28.20 -12.31 -3.03
CA ALA A 351 -27.54 -12.38 -4.33
C ALA A 351 -26.81 -11.07 -4.69
N PHE A 352 -25.95 -10.57 -3.79
CA PHE A 352 -25.29 -9.26 -3.99
C PHE A 352 -24.05 -9.31 -4.90
N TYR A 353 -23.40 -10.48 -5.03
CA TYR A 353 -22.28 -10.73 -5.94
C TYR A 353 -21.12 -9.72 -5.91
N LEU A 354 -20.75 -9.17 -4.74
CA LEU A 354 -19.70 -8.16 -4.59
C LEU A 354 -18.25 -8.67 -4.76
N GLY A 355 -18.02 -9.82 -5.38
CA GLY A 355 -16.68 -10.35 -5.61
C GLY A 355 -15.94 -9.66 -6.76
N TYR A 356 -14.62 -9.51 -6.66
CA TYR A 356 -13.78 -8.99 -7.75
C TYR A 356 -13.95 -9.77 -9.08
N SER A 357 -14.14 -11.09 -8.99
CA SER A 357 -14.42 -11.95 -10.14
C SER A 357 -15.73 -11.61 -10.86
N ASN A 358 -16.75 -11.17 -10.12
CA ASN A 358 -18.04 -10.76 -10.69
C ASN A 358 -17.93 -9.37 -11.34
N PHE A 359 -17.16 -8.47 -10.72
CA PHE A 359 -16.85 -7.17 -11.30
C PHE A 359 -16.13 -7.31 -12.67
N LYS A 360 -15.11 -8.18 -12.77
CA LYS A 360 -14.34 -8.39 -14.01
C LYS A 360 -15.16 -9.01 -15.16
N LYS A 361 -16.30 -9.64 -14.87
CA LYS A 361 -17.16 -10.30 -15.87
C LYS A 361 -18.19 -9.36 -16.53
N ILE A 362 -18.30 -8.11 -16.08
CA ILE A 362 -19.19 -7.12 -16.69
C ILE A 362 -18.45 -6.48 -17.88
N ARG A 363 -18.73 -6.96 -19.09
CA ARG A 363 -18.40 -6.23 -20.33
C ARG A 363 -19.67 -5.50 -20.77
N ILE A 364 -19.63 -4.18 -20.74
CA ILE A 364 -20.65 -3.32 -21.37
C ILE A 364 -20.35 -3.35 -22.88
N ARG A 365 -21.34 -3.68 -23.71
CA ARG A 365 -21.30 -3.43 -25.16
C ARG A 365 -22.02 -2.14 -25.47
#